data_AF-A0A9P0CIK6-F1
#
_entry.id   AF-A0A9P0CIK6-F1
#
_cell.length_a   1.000
_cell.length_b   1.000
_cell.length_c   1.000
_cell.angle_alpha   90.00
_cell.angle_beta   90.00
_cell.angle_gamma   90.00
#
_symmetry.space_group_name_H-M   'P 1'
#
loop_
_entity.id
_entity.type
_entity.pdbx_description
1 polymer ?
#
loop_
_entity_poly.entity_id
_entity_poly.type
_entity_poly.pdbx_seq_one_letter_code
_entity_poly.pdbx_strand_id
1 'polypeptide(L)'
;MEFCDDHTFPTFSQAKYYLESNTKNQNILNDIEDFVFNWKFQSQYDLSLIIEDVNNMIYGIKDEFFGNRNDNKIFESIHCVVHNKLWDILKSIIRANYATDDQKLYEKGKILCKSKTLPLESDETSYCSIPYTAAIVELSMLDSYNSPLEKLNCLCTTYDIIFAELKSALVTVISKYSEKELEIPIIDNKDIAPIMSLVFIKSKLRYPVSNLMYIKFFGQNWIKDGNKGYILKTFEQVTEQCLKEDQQYSSLKNGITEPSDIDYCDIIKKMTLAETEPHKIESPGKPSLQDENRKRLLNLIFRSTTSNNL
;
A
#
# COMPACT_ATOMS: atom_id res chain seq x y z
N MET A 1 -4.35 -14.42 10.02
CA MET A 1 -4.52 -13.00 9.65
C MET A 1 -6.01 -12.82 9.40
N GLU A 2 -6.72 -12.24 10.35
CA GLU A 2 -8.06 -11.72 10.10
C GLU A 2 -7.92 -10.59 9.07
N PHE A 3 -8.61 -10.74 7.95
CA PHE A 3 -8.73 -9.68 6.95
C PHE A 3 -9.42 -8.48 7.59
N CYS A 4 -9.08 -7.26 7.14
CA CYS A 4 -9.66 -6.04 7.66
C CYS A 4 -11.19 -6.16 7.71
N ASP A 5 -11.76 -6.10 8.92
CA ASP A 5 -13.20 -6.20 9.15
C ASP A 5 -14.00 -5.22 8.27
N ASP A 6 -15.21 -5.67 7.96
CA ASP A 6 -16.21 -5.23 6.96
C ASP A 6 -16.78 -3.80 7.17
N HIS A 7 -15.94 -2.86 7.59
CA HIS A 7 -16.28 -1.45 7.66
C HIS A 7 -15.87 -0.79 6.35
N THR A 8 -16.72 -0.91 5.34
CA THR A 8 -16.65 -0.07 4.14
C THR A 8 -16.82 1.39 4.58
N PHE A 9 -15.69 2.09 4.67
CA PHE A 9 -15.62 3.48 5.05
C PHE A 9 -16.23 4.35 3.95
N PRO A 10 -16.80 5.50 4.32
CA PRO A 10 -17.44 6.34 3.34
C PRO A 10 -16.39 6.98 2.42
N THR A 11 -16.45 6.63 1.13
CA THR A 11 -16.00 7.53 0.06
C THR A 11 -16.60 8.93 0.28
N PHE A 12 -15.99 9.99 -0.27
CA PHE A 12 -16.55 11.34 -0.14
C PHE A 12 -18.05 11.43 -0.48
N SER A 13 -18.49 10.74 -1.53
CA SER A 13 -19.91 10.67 -1.91
C SER A 13 -20.78 9.97 -0.85
N GLN A 14 -20.31 8.86 -0.29
CA GLN A 14 -21.01 8.15 0.78
C GLN A 14 -21.03 8.98 2.07
N ALA A 15 -19.97 9.72 2.38
CA ALA A 15 -19.89 10.58 3.55
C ALA A 15 -20.95 11.69 3.49
N LYS A 16 -21.07 12.36 2.34
CA LYS A 16 -22.11 13.36 2.09
C LYS A 16 -23.51 12.81 2.29
N TYR A 17 -23.80 11.72 1.59
CA TYR A 17 -25.10 11.05 1.68
C TYR A 17 -25.44 10.62 3.10
N TYR A 18 -24.45 10.10 3.83
CA TYR A 18 -24.62 9.66 5.21
C TYR A 18 -24.95 10.83 6.13
N LEU A 19 -24.27 11.98 6.00
CA LEU A 19 -24.57 13.17 6.79
C LEU A 19 -25.97 13.70 6.53
N GLU A 20 -26.35 13.84 5.25
CA GLU A 20 -27.69 14.30 4.84
C GLU A 20 -28.80 13.39 5.35
N SER A 21 -28.58 12.07 5.33
CA SER A 21 -29.56 11.08 5.76
C SER A 21 -29.71 10.98 7.28
N ASN A 22 -28.72 11.44 8.06
CA ASN A 22 -28.67 11.27 9.52
C ASN A 22 -29.00 12.55 10.30
N THR A 23 -29.43 13.61 9.62
CA THR A 23 -29.85 14.87 10.22
C THR A 23 -31.22 15.31 9.71
N LYS A 24 -31.90 16.16 10.49
CA LYS A 24 -33.12 16.84 10.04
C LYS A 24 -32.79 18.09 9.21
N ASN A 25 -31.53 18.53 9.24
CA ASN A 25 -31.07 19.71 8.53
C ASN A 25 -30.81 19.39 7.05
N GLN A 26 -31.72 19.84 6.18
CA GLN A 26 -31.60 19.64 4.73
C GLN A 26 -30.40 20.38 4.11
N ASN A 27 -29.85 21.38 4.80
CA ASN A 27 -28.71 22.18 4.34
C ASN A 27 -27.40 21.83 5.07
N ILE A 28 -27.33 20.68 5.75
CA ILE A 28 -26.20 20.32 6.60
C ILE A 28 -24.82 20.46 5.93
N LEU A 29 -24.72 20.11 4.64
CA LEU A 29 -23.45 20.21 3.93
C LEU A 29 -23.05 21.67 3.71
N ASN A 30 -24.01 22.55 3.37
CA ASN A 30 -23.76 23.98 3.22
C ASN A 30 -23.39 24.61 4.56
N ASP A 31 -24.08 24.23 5.64
CA ASP A 31 -23.80 24.76 6.97
C ASP A 31 -22.41 24.33 7.47
N ILE A 32 -22.00 23.08 7.18
CA ILE A 32 -20.63 22.62 7.44
C ILE A 32 -19.61 23.42 6.61
N GLU A 33 -19.90 23.68 5.33
CA GLU A 33 -19.02 24.47 4.47
C GLU A 33 -18.86 25.90 4.97
N ASP A 34 -19.96 26.54 5.37
CA ASP A 34 -19.97 27.87 5.96
C ASP A 34 -19.21 27.88 7.29
N PHE A 35 -19.36 26.84 8.12
CA PHE A 35 -18.60 26.71 9.36
C PHE A 35 -17.10 26.63 9.09
N VAL A 36 -16.69 25.78 8.13
CA VAL A 36 -15.28 25.62 7.73
C VAL A 36 -14.71 26.94 7.18
N PHE A 37 -15.47 27.66 6.35
CA PHE A 37 -15.03 28.93 5.76
C PHE A 37 -14.85 30.05 6.80
N ASN A 38 -15.72 30.07 7.81
CA ASN A 38 -15.67 31.06 8.89
C ASN A 38 -14.68 30.69 10.01
N TRP A 39 -14.07 29.50 9.95
CA TRP A 39 -13.12 29.05 10.96
C TRP A 39 -11.83 29.87 10.93
N LYS A 40 -11.43 30.40 12.09
CA LYS A 40 -10.22 31.20 12.25
C LYS A 40 -9.06 30.32 12.67
N PHE A 41 -8.25 29.89 11.71
CA PHE A 41 -7.00 29.19 11.98
C PHE A 41 -6.03 30.07 12.79
N GLN A 42 -5.39 29.46 13.80
CA GLN A 42 -4.36 30.07 14.64
C GLN A 42 -3.07 30.31 13.86
N SER A 43 -2.77 29.45 12.88
CA SER A 43 -1.60 29.56 12.02
C SER A 43 -1.91 29.10 10.60
N GLN A 44 -1.27 29.74 9.62
CA GLN A 44 -1.33 29.35 8.21
C GLN A 44 -0.09 28.55 7.77
N TYR A 45 0.91 28.40 8.64
CA TYR A 45 2.21 27.84 8.27
C TYR A 45 2.72 26.77 9.24
N ASP A 46 2.29 26.80 10.51
CA ASP A 46 2.70 25.82 11.50
C ASP A 46 1.81 24.59 11.40
N LEU A 47 2.38 23.49 10.92
CA LEU A 47 1.67 22.23 10.71
C LEU A 47 1.08 21.68 12.01
N SER A 48 1.73 21.86 13.16
CA SER A 48 1.25 21.32 14.44
C SER A 48 0.00 22.06 14.90
N LEU A 49 0.02 23.40 14.81
CA LEU A 49 -1.14 24.23 15.12
C LEU A 49 -2.30 23.98 14.15
N ILE A 50 -2.01 23.77 12.87
CA ILE A 50 -3.03 23.43 11.87
C ILE A 50 -3.68 22.08 12.17
N ILE A 51 -2.90 21.08 12.56
CA ILE A 51 -3.44 19.77 12.95
C ILE A 51 -4.42 19.92 14.12
N GLU A 52 -4.03 20.69 15.14
CA GLU A 52 -4.88 20.96 16.29
C GLU A 52 -6.16 21.72 15.88
N ASP A 53 -6.04 22.79 15.09
CA ASP A 53 -7.16 23.60 14.62
C ASP A 53 -8.18 22.78 13.81
N VAL A 54 -7.71 21.95 12.86
CA VAL A 54 -8.59 21.12 12.04
C VAL A 54 -9.31 20.09 12.90
N ASN A 55 -8.61 19.46 13.86
CA ASN A 55 -9.25 18.52 14.78
C ASN A 55 -10.31 19.21 15.65
N ASN A 56 -10.00 20.37 16.22
CA ASN A 56 -10.93 21.16 17.01
C ASN A 56 -12.15 21.59 16.19
N MET A 57 -11.96 21.98 14.94
CA MET A 57 -13.04 22.31 14.01
C MET A 57 -13.95 21.11 13.73
N ILE A 58 -13.39 19.91 13.51
CA ILE A 58 -14.17 18.68 13.30
C ILE A 58 -15.01 18.34 14.54
N TYR A 59 -14.43 18.46 15.74
CA TYR A 59 -15.19 18.27 16.99
C TYR A 59 -16.27 19.34 17.17
N GLY A 60 -15.97 20.61 16.87
CA GLY A 60 -16.94 21.70 16.90
C GLY A 60 -18.14 21.45 15.99
N ILE A 61 -17.90 21.02 14.74
CA ILE A 61 -18.96 20.65 13.79
C ILE A 61 -19.80 19.49 14.33
N LYS A 62 -19.17 18.46 14.89
CA LYS A 62 -19.90 17.34 15.48
C LYS A 62 -20.82 17.83 16.61
N ASP A 63 -20.28 18.62 17.53
CA ASP A 63 -21.01 19.09 18.70
C ASP A 63 -22.14 20.05 18.32
N GLU A 64 -21.93 20.95 17.36
CA GLU A 64 -22.92 21.91 16.89
C GLU A 64 -24.08 21.25 16.13
N PHE A 65 -23.78 20.38 15.16
CA PHE A 65 -24.81 19.88 14.25
C PHE A 65 -25.37 18.51 14.64
N PHE A 66 -24.62 17.71 15.40
CA PHE A 66 -24.99 16.34 15.76
C PHE A 66 -25.03 16.09 17.28
N GLY A 67 -24.56 17.05 18.09
CA GLY A 67 -24.57 16.98 19.55
C GLY A 67 -23.84 15.76 20.10
N ASN A 68 -24.32 15.25 21.24
CA ASN A 68 -23.71 14.11 21.94
C ASN A 68 -23.97 12.74 21.30
N ARG A 69 -24.30 12.68 19.99
CA ARG A 69 -24.44 11.39 19.30
C ARG A 69 -23.09 10.68 19.26
N ASN A 70 -23.03 9.50 19.88
CA ASN A 70 -21.85 8.65 19.84
C ASN A 70 -21.90 7.72 18.62
N ASP A 71 -21.81 8.32 17.43
CA ASP A 71 -21.78 7.59 16.16
C ASP A 71 -20.46 7.86 15.44
N ASN A 72 -19.60 6.83 15.38
CA ASN A 72 -18.31 6.90 14.71
C ASN A 72 -18.45 7.20 13.22
N LYS A 73 -19.51 6.73 12.56
CA LYS A 73 -19.71 6.97 11.12
C LYS A 73 -20.06 8.42 10.84
N ILE A 74 -20.78 9.09 11.74
CA ILE A 74 -21.03 10.54 11.64
C ILE A 74 -19.68 11.28 11.74
N PHE A 75 -18.87 10.95 12.74
CA PHE A 75 -17.56 11.58 12.93
C PHE A 75 -16.64 11.36 11.72
N GLU A 76 -16.55 10.13 11.21
CA GLU A 76 -15.78 9.79 10.01
C GLU A 76 -16.27 10.54 8.77
N SER A 77 -17.59 10.70 8.61
CA SER A 77 -18.18 11.40 7.48
C SER A 77 -17.91 12.91 7.55
N ILE A 78 -18.02 13.52 8.74
CA ILE A 78 -17.63 14.92 8.97
C ILE A 78 -16.16 15.10 8.61
N HIS A 79 -15.30 14.22 9.14
CA HIS A 79 -13.87 14.27 8.88
C HIS A 79 -13.56 14.17 7.37
N CYS A 80 -14.22 13.27 6.65
CA CYS A 80 -14.05 13.12 5.21
C CYS A 80 -14.46 14.39 4.44
N VAL A 81 -15.62 14.98 4.78
CA VAL A 81 -16.13 16.19 4.13
C VAL A 81 -15.22 17.39 4.40
N VAL A 82 -14.86 17.61 5.65
CA VAL A 82 -13.98 18.72 6.08
C VAL A 82 -12.63 18.64 5.38
N HIS A 83 -11.99 17.47 5.38
CA HIS A 83 -10.68 17.30 4.73
C HIS A 83 -10.75 17.47 3.22
N ASN A 84 -11.82 17.01 2.57
CA ASN A 84 -12.03 17.25 1.14
C ASN A 84 -12.13 18.75 0.83
N LYS A 85 -12.76 19.54 1.72
CA LYS A 85 -12.87 21.00 1.55
C LYS A 85 -11.56 21.74 1.81
N LEU A 86 -10.80 21.30 2.81
CA LEU A 86 -9.53 21.93 3.17
C LEU A 86 -8.34 21.44 2.36
N TRP A 87 -8.51 20.43 1.50
CA TRP A 87 -7.38 19.75 0.86
C TRP A 87 -6.46 20.67 0.08
N ASP A 88 -7.00 21.65 -0.66
CA ASP A 88 -6.18 22.58 -1.43
C ASP A 88 -5.22 23.40 -0.56
N ILE A 89 -5.64 23.72 0.67
CA ILE A 89 -4.84 24.42 1.66
C ILE A 89 -3.85 23.42 2.29
N LEU A 90 -4.36 22.32 2.85
CA LEU A 90 -3.57 21.35 3.61
C LEU A 90 -2.48 20.69 2.76
N LYS A 91 -2.77 20.34 1.50
CA LYS A 91 -1.81 19.69 0.61
C LYS A 91 -0.57 20.55 0.37
N SER A 92 -0.73 21.87 0.28
CA SER A 92 0.40 22.78 0.02
C SER A 92 1.35 22.80 1.21
N ILE A 93 0.80 22.86 2.41
CA ILE A 93 1.54 22.94 3.68
C ILE A 93 2.27 21.62 3.94
N ILE A 94 1.58 20.50 3.79
CA ILE A 94 2.18 19.17 4.01
C ILE A 94 3.28 18.92 2.97
N ARG A 95 3.00 19.15 1.69
CA ARG A 95 3.99 18.92 0.62
C ARG A 95 5.22 19.80 0.77
N ALA A 96 5.09 21.03 1.26
CA ALA A 96 6.24 21.89 1.53
C ALA A 96 7.18 21.29 2.60
N ASN A 97 6.63 20.60 3.61
CA ASN A 97 7.43 19.99 4.68
C ASN A 97 8.19 18.72 4.24
N TYR A 98 7.69 18.01 3.22
CA TYR A 98 8.26 16.72 2.79
C TYR A 98 8.73 16.69 1.32
N ALA A 99 8.80 17.84 0.66
CA ALA A 99 9.12 17.97 -0.77
C ALA A 99 10.43 17.28 -1.17
N THR A 100 11.46 17.39 -0.32
CA THR A 100 12.78 16.81 -0.60
C THR A 100 12.72 15.29 -0.68
N ASP A 101 12.03 14.64 0.25
CA ASP A 101 11.98 13.18 0.31
C ASP A 101 11.01 12.61 -0.72
N ASP A 102 9.89 13.30 -0.97
CA ASP A 102 8.98 12.99 -2.07
C ASP A 102 9.71 13.01 -3.43
N GLN A 103 10.47 14.07 -3.69
CA GLN A 103 11.21 14.22 -4.94
C GLN A 103 12.29 13.13 -5.10
N LYS A 104 13.02 12.82 -4.03
CA LYS A 104 14.03 11.74 -4.05
C LYS A 104 13.40 10.40 -4.41
N LEU A 105 12.30 10.03 -3.76
CA LEU A 105 11.62 8.77 -4.01
C LEU A 105 11.01 8.69 -5.40
N TYR A 106 10.42 9.78 -5.90
CA TYR A 106 9.86 9.84 -7.23
C TYR A 106 10.92 9.61 -8.32
N GLU A 107 12.06 10.30 -8.23
CA GLU A 107 13.17 10.12 -9.19
C GLU A 107 13.78 8.73 -9.09
N LYS A 108 13.94 8.21 -7.86
CA LYS A 108 14.39 6.83 -7.64
C LYS A 108 13.46 5.82 -8.29
N GLY A 109 12.15 5.95 -8.06
CA GLY A 109 11.15 5.07 -8.67
C GLY A 109 11.16 5.12 -10.20
N LYS A 110 11.30 6.33 -10.77
CA LYS A 110 11.41 6.53 -12.22
C LYS A 110 12.64 5.83 -12.83
N ILE A 111 13.78 5.89 -12.15
CA ILE A 111 15.01 5.23 -12.59
C ILE A 111 14.90 3.70 -12.45
N LEU A 112 14.44 3.21 -11.30
CA LEU A 112 14.31 1.77 -11.04
C LEU A 112 13.27 1.10 -11.95
N CYS A 113 12.21 1.81 -12.34
CA CYS A 113 11.26 1.30 -13.31
C CYS A 113 11.81 1.23 -14.75
N LYS A 114 12.87 1.98 -15.06
CA LYS A 114 13.53 1.94 -16.38
C LYS A 114 14.60 0.87 -16.47
N SER A 115 15.21 0.50 -15.35
CA SER A 115 16.11 -0.65 -15.30
C SER A 115 15.32 -1.95 -15.49
N LYS A 116 15.79 -2.82 -16.38
CA LYS A 116 15.17 -4.14 -16.62
C LYS A 116 15.25 -5.09 -15.43
N THR A 117 16.05 -4.75 -14.43
CA THR A 117 16.24 -5.49 -13.20
C THR A 117 16.01 -4.54 -12.05
N LEU A 118 14.93 -4.73 -11.28
CA LEU A 118 14.89 -4.12 -9.96
C LEU A 118 15.92 -4.86 -9.10
N PRO A 119 16.72 -4.16 -8.28
CA PRO A 119 17.66 -4.83 -7.38
C PRO A 119 16.99 -5.78 -6.38
N LEU A 120 15.69 -5.62 -6.16
CA LEU A 120 14.85 -6.51 -5.35
C LEU A 120 14.62 -7.89 -6.01
N GLU A 121 14.96 -8.06 -7.29
CA GLU A 121 14.85 -9.32 -8.02
C GLU A 121 16.13 -10.19 -7.92
N SER A 122 17.19 -9.71 -7.25
CA SER A 122 18.49 -10.41 -7.22
C SER A 122 18.65 -11.47 -6.12
N ASP A 123 17.77 -11.49 -5.12
CA ASP A 123 17.79 -12.51 -4.06
C ASP A 123 16.52 -13.35 -4.12
N GLU A 124 16.66 -14.60 -4.60
CA GLU A 124 15.90 -15.87 -4.38
C GLU A 124 14.38 -15.87 -4.06
N THR A 125 13.70 -14.73 -4.04
CA THR A 125 12.29 -14.56 -3.71
C THR A 125 11.50 -14.60 -5.01
N SER A 126 11.20 -15.83 -5.44
CA SER A 126 10.35 -16.19 -6.59
C SER A 126 9.11 -15.29 -6.75
N TYR A 127 8.54 -14.77 -5.66
CA TYR A 127 7.34 -13.95 -5.65
C TYR A 127 7.49 -12.57 -6.29
N CYS A 128 8.68 -11.98 -6.32
CA CYS A 128 8.91 -10.67 -6.96
C CYS A 128 8.71 -10.72 -8.48
N SER A 129 8.63 -11.92 -9.08
CA SER A 129 8.30 -12.12 -10.49
C SER A 129 6.79 -11.99 -10.80
N ILE A 130 5.93 -12.01 -9.78
CA ILE A 130 4.50 -11.77 -9.94
C ILE A 130 4.30 -10.29 -10.33
N PRO A 131 3.41 -9.97 -11.29
CA PRO A 131 3.31 -8.62 -11.83
C PRO A 131 2.71 -7.59 -10.85
N TYR A 132 1.88 -8.03 -9.89
CA TYR A 132 1.16 -7.19 -8.91
C TYR A 132 0.42 -5.98 -9.51
N THR A 133 -0.12 -6.14 -10.73
CA THR A 133 -0.69 -5.03 -11.50
C THR A 133 -1.83 -4.36 -10.77
N ALA A 134 -2.70 -5.14 -10.12
CA ALA A 134 -3.86 -4.58 -9.42
C ALA A 134 -3.41 -3.76 -8.20
N ALA A 135 -2.46 -4.27 -7.41
CA ALA A 135 -1.91 -3.54 -6.27
C ALA A 135 -1.20 -2.25 -6.71
N ILE A 136 -0.42 -2.31 -7.80
CA ILE A 136 0.28 -1.15 -8.36
C ILE A 136 -0.70 -0.05 -8.75
N VAL A 137 -1.78 -0.42 -9.46
CA VAL A 137 -2.82 0.51 -9.90
C VAL A 137 -3.55 1.12 -8.71
N GLU A 138 -3.98 0.31 -7.74
CA GLU A 138 -4.65 0.80 -6.54
C GLU A 138 -3.78 1.83 -5.81
N LEU A 139 -2.53 1.48 -5.51
CA LEU A 139 -1.63 2.38 -4.80
C LEU A 139 -1.34 3.67 -5.58
N SER A 140 -1.30 3.61 -6.92
CA SER A 140 -1.11 4.80 -7.75
C SER A 140 -2.22 5.86 -7.58
N MET A 141 -3.39 5.45 -7.09
CA MET A 141 -4.52 6.34 -6.80
C MET A 141 -4.39 7.06 -5.46
N LEU A 142 -3.39 6.76 -4.62
CA LEU A 142 -3.24 7.33 -3.28
C LEU A 142 -3.32 8.87 -3.24
N ASP A 143 -2.71 9.55 -4.22
CA ASP A 143 -2.71 11.03 -4.26
C ASP A 143 -4.03 11.63 -4.78
N SER A 144 -4.88 10.83 -5.44
CA SER A 144 -6.18 11.27 -5.98
C SER A 144 -7.25 11.46 -4.89
N TYR A 145 -7.07 10.83 -3.74
CA TYR A 145 -7.93 10.99 -2.57
C TYR A 145 -7.54 12.23 -1.77
N ASN A 146 -8.50 12.87 -1.10
CA ASN A 146 -8.26 14.11 -0.37
C ASN A 146 -8.34 13.93 1.15
N SER A 147 -9.12 12.95 1.63
CA SER A 147 -9.22 12.68 3.07
C SER A 147 -8.15 11.68 3.53
N PRO A 148 -7.66 11.80 4.78
CA PRO A 148 -6.73 10.84 5.37
C PRO A 148 -7.30 9.42 5.42
N LEU A 149 -8.60 9.29 5.66
CA LEU A 149 -9.28 7.99 5.73
C LEU A 149 -9.35 7.31 4.36
N GLU A 150 -9.71 8.03 3.30
CA GLU A 150 -9.69 7.48 1.93
C GLU A 150 -8.27 7.04 1.53
N LYS A 151 -7.25 7.83 1.86
CA LYS A 151 -5.85 7.45 1.63
C LYS A 151 -5.43 6.22 2.42
N LEU A 152 -5.80 6.14 3.71
CA LEU A 152 -5.53 4.98 4.55
C LEU A 152 -6.21 3.72 4.00
N ASN A 153 -7.43 3.84 3.49
CA ASN A 153 -8.13 2.72 2.87
C ASN A 153 -7.45 2.28 1.58
N CYS A 154 -6.97 3.20 0.75
CA CYS A 154 -6.16 2.87 -0.41
C CYS A 154 -4.92 2.04 -0.02
N LEU A 155 -4.25 2.37 1.08
CA LEU A 155 -3.14 1.54 1.60
C LEU A 155 -3.62 0.15 2.04
N CYS A 156 -4.75 0.06 2.75
CA CYS A 156 -5.30 -1.22 3.20
C CYS A 156 -5.71 -2.10 2.03
N THR A 157 -6.44 -1.55 1.05
CA THR A 157 -6.85 -2.24 -0.16
C THR A 157 -5.65 -2.66 -1.00
N THR A 158 -4.64 -1.81 -1.15
CA THR A 158 -3.36 -2.19 -1.79
C THR A 158 -2.75 -3.41 -1.10
N TYR A 159 -2.64 -3.35 0.23
CA TYR A 159 -2.08 -4.44 1.04
C TYR A 159 -2.85 -5.74 0.82
N ASP A 160 -4.19 -5.72 0.89
CA ASP A 160 -5.03 -6.89 0.67
C ASP A 160 -4.91 -7.44 -0.76
N ILE A 161 -4.84 -6.57 -1.78
CA ILE A 161 -4.66 -6.97 -3.18
C ILE A 161 -3.31 -7.67 -3.38
N ILE A 162 -2.24 -7.21 -2.73
CA ILE A 162 -0.93 -7.90 -2.77
C ILE A 162 -1.06 -9.35 -2.32
N PHE A 163 -1.73 -9.59 -1.19
CA PHE A 163 -1.96 -10.96 -0.71
C PHE A 163 -2.88 -11.75 -1.63
N ALA A 164 -3.89 -11.12 -2.23
CA ALA A 164 -4.79 -11.78 -3.17
C ALA A 164 -4.05 -12.23 -4.44
N GLU A 165 -3.24 -11.35 -5.04
CA GLU A 165 -2.43 -11.66 -6.23
C GLU A 165 -1.38 -12.73 -5.92
N LEU A 166 -0.72 -12.64 -4.76
CA LEU A 166 0.24 -13.64 -4.31
C LEU A 166 -0.40 -15.03 -4.11
N LYS A 167 -1.55 -15.09 -3.43
CA LYS A 167 -2.30 -16.34 -3.24
C LYS A 167 -2.77 -16.92 -4.58
N SER A 168 -3.24 -16.08 -5.50
CA SER A 168 -3.67 -16.51 -6.84
C SER A 168 -2.52 -17.12 -7.64
N ALA A 169 -1.33 -16.50 -7.59
CA ALA A 169 -0.12 -17.03 -8.23
C ALA A 169 0.28 -18.38 -7.62
N LEU A 170 0.26 -18.51 -6.28
CA LEU A 170 0.53 -19.77 -5.60
C LEU A 170 -0.46 -20.86 -6.02
N VAL A 171 -1.77 -20.60 -6.01
CA VAL A 171 -2.80 -21.56 -6.43
C VAL A 171 -2.59 -22.01 -7.87
N THR A 172 -2.15 -21.11 -8.75
CA THR A 172 -1.85 -21.42 -10.15
C THR A 172 -0.66 -22.37 -10.26
N VAL A 173 0.40 -22.15 -9.46
CA VAL A 173 1.57 -23.05 -9.41
C VAL A 173 1.15 -24.42 -8.87
N ILE A 174 0.38 -24.46 -7.79
CA ILE A 174 -0.12 -25.70 -7.18
C ILE A 174 -0.92 -26.52 -8.19
N SER A 175 -1.86 -25.86 -8.87
CA SER A 175 -2.76 -26.51 -9.82
C SER A 175 -2.02 -27.06 -11.03
N LYS A 176 -0.91 -26.43 -11.45
CA LYS A 176 -0.04 -26.90 -12.55
C LYS A 176 0.92 -28.02 -12.13
N TYR A 177 1.26 -28.11 -10.85
CA TYR A 177 2.25 -29.05 -10.31
C TYR A 177 1.69 -29.83 -9.10
N SER A 178 0.50 -30.43 -9.26
CA SER A 178 -0.23 -31.11 -8.17
C SER A 178 0.57 -32.21 -7.45
N GLU A 179 1.53 -32.84 -8.13
CA GLU A 179 2.44 -33.83 -7.50
C GLU A 179 3.45 -33.22 -6.51
N LYS A 180 3.53 -31.89 -6.43
CA LYS A 180 4.44 -31.10 -5.59
C LYS A 180 3.71 -30.23 -4.56
N GLU A 181 2.46 -30.56 -4.21
CA GLU A 181 1.69 -29.83 -3.18
C GLU A 181 2.43 -29.69 -1.84
N LEU A 182 3.32 -30.63 -1.49
CA LEU A 182 4.13 -30.55 -0.27
C LEU A 182 5.33 -29.58 -0.37
N GLU A 183 5.60 -29.01 -1.55
CA GLU A 183 6.65 -28.01 -1.81
C GLU A 183 6.10 -26.57 -1.78
N ILE A 184 4.81 -26.36 -1.46
CA ILE A 184 4.22 -25.02 -1.39
C ILE A 184 4.86 -24.25 -0.23
N PRO A 185 5.56 -23.14 -0.50
CA PRO A 185 6.21 -22.36 0.53
C PRO A 185 5.19 -21.63 1.42
N ILE A 186 5.47 -21.61 2.73
CA ILE A 186 4.75 -20.79 3.69
C ILE A 186 5.30 -19.37 3.55
N ILE A 187 4.46 -18.43 3.12
CA ILE A 187 4.83 -17.01 3.04
C ILE A 187 4.86 -16.43 4.45
N ASP A 188 6.00 -15.91 4.88
CA ASP A 188 6.13 -15.16 6.12
C ASP A 188 6.10 -13.63 5.87
N ASN A 189 6.05 -12.82 6.94
CA ASN A 189 6.02 -11.36 6.81
C ASN A 189 7.33 -10.75 6.23
N LYS A 190 8.46 -11.45 6.34
CA LYS A 190 9.76 -11.05 5.75
C LYS A 190 9.74 -11.20 4.23
N ASP A 191 8.97 -12.15 3.70
CA ASP A 191 8.76 -12.31 2.26
C ASP A 191 7.90 -11.17 1.65
N ILE A 192 7.11 -10.47 2.47
CA ILE A 192 6.18 -9.42 2.03
C ILE A 192 6.88 -8.07 1.84
N ALA A 193 7.90 -7.75 2.64
CA ALA A 193 8.57 -6.45 2.55
C ALA A 193 9.22 -6.17 1.18
N PRO A 194 9.90 -7.13 0.52
CA PRO A 194 10.39 -6.95 -0.84
C PRO A 194 9.26 -6.72 -1.86
N ILE A 195 8.15 -7.45 -1.74
CA ILE A 195 6.97 -7.29 -2.61
C ILE A 195 6.35 -5.91 -2.44
N MET A 196 6.19 -5.45 -1.20
CA MET A 196 5.67 -4.11 -0.90
C MET A 196 6.57 -3.03 -1.49
N SER A 197 7.89 -3.19 -1.39
CA SER A 197 8.87 -2.26 -1.99
C SER A 197 8.77 -2.23 -3.50
N LEU A 198 8.61 -3.40 -4.15
CA LEU A 198 8.38 -3.52 -5.59
C LEU A 198 7.12 -2.76 -6.02
N VAL A 199 5.98 -3.01 -5.35
CA VAL A 199 4.71 -2.35 -5.64
C VAL A 199 4.85 -0.84 -5.45
N PHE A 200 5.42 -0.40 -4.33
CA PHE A 200 5.65 1.01 -4.02
C PHE A 200 6.46 1.73 -5.09
N ILE A 201 7.57 1.13 -5.54
CA ILE A 201 8.43 1.66 -6.59
C ILE A 201 7.68 1.72 -7.93
N LYS A 202 6.99 0.63 -8.30
CA LYS A 202 6.28 0.53 -9.58
C LYS A 202 5.04 1.43 -9.67
N SER A 203 4.45 1.81 -8.54
CA SER A 203 3.34 2.77 -8.48
C SER A 203 3.74 4.21 -8.76
N LYS A 204 5.05 4.54 -8.80
CA LYS A 204 5.58 5.86 -9.19
C LYS A 204 4.90 7.04 -8.47
N LEU A 205 4.71 6.89 -7.16
CA LEU A 205 4.05 7.88 -6.33
C LEU A 205 4.82 9.20 -6.36
N ARG A 206 4.11 10.30 -6.61
CA ARG A 206 4.71 11.64 -6.66
C ARG A 206 4.93 12.27 -5.28
N TYR A 207 4.04 11.98 -4.34
CA TYR A 207 4.06 12.55 -2.99
C TYR A 207 3.93 11.46 -1.90
N PRO A 208 4.73 10.38 -1.95
CA PRO A 208 4.54 9.25 -1.03
C PRO A 208 4.69 9.66 0.45
N VAL A 209 5.74 10.39 0.82
CA VAL A 209 6.01 10.78 2.21
C VAL A 209 4.96 11.75 2.69
N SER A 210 4.62 12.76 1.88
CA SER A 210 3.55 13.71 2.21
C SER A 210 2.22 13.00 2.47
N ASN A 211 1.86 12.00 1.65
CA ASN A 211 0.62 11.26 1.82
C ASN A 211 0.63 10.40 3.09
N LEU A 212 1.73 9.70 3.39
CA LEU A 212 1.84 8.90 4.62
C LEU A 212 1.79 9.79 5.87
N MET A 213 2.50 10.92 5.86
CA MET A 213 2.52 11.85 6.98
C MET A 213 1.17 12.54 7.18
N TYR A 214 0.45 12.85 6.09
CA TYR A 214 -0.92 13.34 6.18
C TYR A 214 -1.87 12.34 6.86
N ILE A 215 -1.79 11.06 6.49
CA ILE A 215 -2.53 9.99 7.17
C ILE A 215 -2.13 9.92 8.65
N LYS A 216 -0.83 9.97 8.95
CA LYS A 216 -0.34 9.86 10.32
C LYS A 216 -0.84 10.98 11.23
N PHE A 217 -0.85 12.22 10.72
CA PHE A 217 -1.21 13.39 11.51
C PHE A 217 -2.72 13.54 11.73
N PHE A 218 -3.50 13.40 10.66
CA PHE A 218 -4.94 13.63 10.73
C PHE A 218 -5.73 12.33 10.91
N GLY A 219 -5.09 11.18 10.73
CA GLY A 219 -5.72 9.87 10.89
C GLY A 219 -5.49 9.18 12.23
N GLN A 220 -5.03 9.91 13.25
CA GLN A 220 -4.66 9.35 14.55
C GLN A 220 -5.76 8.47 15.17
N ASN A 221 -7.04 8.84 14.98
CA ASN A 221 -8.16 8.08 15.54
C ASN A 221 -8.35 6.69 14.92
N TRP A 222 -7.83 6.45 13.72
CA TRP A 222 -7.96 5.16 13.02
C TRP A 222 -6.71 4.28 13.09
N ILE A 223 -5.58 4.83 13.53
CA ILE A 223 -4.28 4.14 13.53
C ILE A 223 -3.78 3.78 14.94
N LYS A 224 -4.50 4.19 16.00
CA LYS A 224 -4.13 3.93 17.40
C LYS A 224 -4.10 2.43 17.74
N ASP A 225 -5.05 1.66 17.22
CA ASP A 225 -5.16 0.22 17.49
C ASP A 225 -5.58 -0.55 16.22
N GLY A 226 -4.99 -1.72 16.00
CA GLY A 226 -5.41 -2.68 14.97
C GLY A 226 -4.63 -2.66 13.65
N ASN A 227 -5.16 -3.40 12.67
CA ASN A 227 -4.49 -3.72 11.40
C ASN A 227 -4.10 -2.47 10.60
N LYS A 228 -4.91 -1.40 10.65
CA LYS A 228 -4.65 -0.15 9.91
C LYS A 228 -3.35 0.53 10.31
N GLY A 229 -3.09 0.63 11.62
CA GLY A 229 -1.85 1.20 12.14
C GLY A 229 -0.64 0.38 11.73
N TYR A 230 -0.77 -0.96 11.73
CA TYR A 230 0.26 -1.87 11.23
C TYR A 230 0.53 -1.68 9.73
N ILE A 231 -0.52 -1.58 8.91
CA ILE A 231 -0.39 -1.38 7.46
C ILE A 231 0.30 -0.05 7.16
N LEU A 232 -0.14 1.05 7.79
CA LEU A 232 0.51 2.35 7.65
C LEU A 232 2.00 2.27 8.01
N LYS A 233 2.32 1.66 9.16
CA LYS A 233 3.70 1.47 9.61
C LYS A 233 4.53 0.64 8.63
N THR A 234 3.92 -0.36 7.99
CA THR A 234 4.59 -1.17 6.96
C THR A 234 4.95 -0.32 5.75
N PHE A 235 4.04 0.54 5.27
CA PHE A 235 4.35 1.50 4.20
C PHE A 235 5.40 2.54 4.61
N GLU A 236 5.39 3.02 5.86
CA GLU A 236 6.44 3.89 6.39
C GLU A 236 7.81 3.21 6.34
N GLN A 237 7.90 1.96 6.79
CA GLN A 237 9.14 1.18 6.78
C GLN A 237 9.68 0.98 5.35
N VAL A 238 8.80 0.62 4.41
CA VAL A 238 9.17 0.48 2.99
C VAL A 238 9.67 1.81 2.41
N THR A 239 9.03 2.92 2.78
CA THR A 239 9.42 4.26 2.36
C THR A 239 10.81 4.62 2.90
N GLU A 240 11.07 4.37 4.18
CA GLU A 240 12.37 4.59 4.80
C GLU A 240 13.47 3.71 4.18
N GLN A 241 13.17 2.45 3.89
CA GLN A 241 14.11 1.54 3.23
C GLN A 241 14.46 2.06 1.83
N CYS A 242 13.44 2.46 1.06
CA CYS A 242 13.63 3.06 -0.26
C CYS A 242 14.46 4.36 -0.20
N LEU A 243 14.37 5.14 0.89
CA LEU A 243 15.21 6.33 1.08
C LEU A 243 16.66 6.02 1.47
N LYS A 244 16.91 4.95 2.24
CA LYS A 244 18.25 4.58 2.74
C LYS A 244 19.13 3.91 1.68
N GLU A 245 18.53 3.21 0.74
CA GLU A 245 19.23 2.46 -0.32
C GLU A 245 19.83 3.37 -1.41
N ASP A 246 20.87 4.15 -1.08
CA ASP A 246 21.54 5.09 -2.01
C ASP A 246 22.65 4.43 -2.85
N GLN A 247 23.23 3.32 -2.37
CA GLN A 247 24.45 2.73 -2.94
C GLN A 247 24.25 2.13 -4.35
N GLN A 248 23.07 1.58 -4.66
CA GLN A 248 22.75 1.04 -6.00
C GLN A 248 22.20 2.10 -6.97
N TYR A 249 21.61 3.18 -6.45
CA TYR A 249 21.10 4.28 -7.27
C TYR A 249 22.23 5.02 -8.01
N SER A 250 23.38 5.18 -7.33
CA SER A 250 24.54 5.89 -7.87
C SER A 250 25.20 5.16 -9.05
N SER A 251 25.17 3.83 -9.08
CA SER A 251 25.73 3.02 -10.18
C SER A 251 24.79 2.95 -11.39
N LEU A 252 23.48 2.83 -11.18
CA LEU A 252 22.47 2.81 -12.26
C LEU A 252 22.35 4.16 -12.97
N LYS A 253 22.44 5.28 -12.24
CA LYS A 253 22.36 6.65 -12.81
C LYS A 253 23.47 6.93 -13.84
N ASN A 254 24.64 6.31 -13.68
CA ASN A 254 25.79 6.48 -14.58
C ASN A 254 25.70 5.65 -15.86
N GLY A 255 24.76 4.70 -15.96
CA GLY A 255 24.57 3.82 -17.12
C GLY A 255 23.35 4.12 -17.99
N ILE A 256 22.50 5.08 -17.60
CA ILE A 256 21.28 5.42 -18.34
C ILE A 256 21.55 6.63 -19.24
N THR A 257 21.96 6.37 -20.48
CA THR A 257 21.75 7.31 -21.59
C THR A 257 20.25 7.43 -21.88
N GLU A 258 19.74 8.65 -22.02
CA GLU A 258 18.34 8.91 -22.39
C GLU A 258 17.95 8.10 -23.63
N PRO A 259 16.89 7.25 -23.59
CA PRO A 259 16.49 6.49 -24.77
C PRO A 259 15.78 7.41 -25.76
N SER A 260 16.32 7.50 -26.98
CA SER A 260 15.58 7.88 -28.18
C SER A 260 14.34 6.99 -28.34
N ASP A 261 13.23 7.58 -28.77
CA ASP A 261 11.90 6.99 -28.95
C ASP A 261 11.91 5.48 -29.27
N ILE A 262 11.36 4.69 -28.35
CA ILE A 262 11.17 3.24 -28.51
C ILE A 262 9.82 3.02 -29.21
N ASP A 263 9.86 2.44 -30.41
CA ASP A 263 8.68 2.07 -31.19
C ASP A 263 7.98 0.85 -30.56
N TYR A 264 6.84 1.10 -29.90
CA TYR A 264 6.01 0.12 -29.23
C TYR A 264 5.46 -0.97 -30.18
N CYS A 265 5.47 -0.74 -31.50
CA CYS A 265 5.00 -1.74 -32.47
C CYS A 265 5.95 -2.94 -32.61
N ASP A 266 7.25 -2.78 -32.35
CA ASP A 266 8.23 -3.88 -32.45
C ASP A 266 8.22 -4.82 -31.23
N ILE A 267 7.78 -4.31 -30.08
CA ILE A 267 7.62 -5.10 -28.85
C ILE A 267 6.41 -6.03 -28.98
N ILE A 268 5.31 -5.53 -29.54
CA ILE A 268 4.08 -6.30 -29.74
C ILE A 268 4.34 -7.46 -30.72
N LYS A 269 5.10 -7.25 -31.80
CA LYS A 269 5.48 -8.32 -32.75
C LYS A 269 6.31 -9.45 -32.14
N LYS A 270 7.17 -9.14 -31.16
CA LYS A 270 8.02 -10.16 -30.51
C LYS A 270 7.27 -11.02 -29.50
N MET A 271 6.21 -10.49 -28.90
CA MET A 271 5.36 -11.26 -27.98
C MET A 271 4.47 -12.27 -28.72
N THR A 272 4.09 -12.00 -29.98
CA THR A 272 3.22 -12.91 -30.75
C THR A 272 3.96 -14.10 -31.38
N LEU A 273 5.30 -14.07 -31.45
CA LEU A 273 6.10 -15.10 -32.13
C LEU A 273 6.69 -16.17 -31.19
N ALA A 274 6.56 -16.02 -29.87
CA ALA A 274 7.16 -16.93 -28.89
C ALA A 274 6.26 -18.12 -28.48
N GLU A 275 5.04 -18.23 -29.03
CA GLU A 275 4.07 -19.29 -28.67
C GLU A 275 4.16 -20.57 -29.50
N THR A 276 5.18 -20.74 -30.33
CA THR A 276 5.36 -21.97 -31.12
C THR A 276 6.79 -22.48 -31.04
N GLU A 277 7.09 -23.36 -30.06
CA GLU A 277 7.93 -24.56 -30.24
C GLU A 277 8.07 -25.39 -28.93
N PRO A 278 7.92 -26.74 -28.97
CA PRO A 278 8.10 -27.60 -27.79
C PRO A 278 9.48 -28.30 -27.79
N HIS A 279 10.18 -28.31 -26.66
CA HIS A 279 11.36 -29.17 -26.46
C HIS A 279 11.18 -30.14 -25.27
N LYS A 280 11.41 -31.43 -25.56
CA LYS A 280 11.49 -32.59 -24.65
C LYS A 280 12.82 -32.60 -23.90
N ILE A 281 12.83 -32.95 -22.61
CA ILE A 281 14.03 -33.41 -21.89
C ILE A 281 13.65 -34.60 -20.97
N GLU A 282 14.45 -35.67 -21.05
CA GLU A 282 14.34 -36.95 -20.32
C GLU A 282 14.89 -36.87 -18.88
N SER A 283 14.39 -37.68 -17.94
CA SER A 283 14.80 -37.72 -16.52
C SER A 283 15.55 -39.01 -16.11
N PRO A 284 16.56 -38.96 -15.22
CA PRO A 284 17.01 -40.14 -14.47
C PRO A 284 16.29 -40.26 -13.11
N GLY A 285 16.10 -41.51 -12.66
CA GLY A 285 15.10 -41.95 -11.68
C GLY A 285 15.20 -41.40 -10.25
N LYS A 286 14.01 -41.20 -9.65
CA LYS A 286 13.80 -40.73 -8.26
C LYS A 286 13.72 -41.90 -7.26
N PRO A 287 14.19 -41.71 -6.00
CA PRO A 287 14.05 -42.68 -4.91
C PRO A 287 12.58 -42.84 -4.47
N SER A 288 12.27 -43.96 -3.81
CA SER A 288 10.88 -44.34 -3.50
C SER A 288 10.27 -43.48 -2.39
N LEU A 289 8.96 -43.28 -2.47
CA LEU A 289 8.13 -42.52 -1.52
C LEU A 289 8.31 -42.99 -0.06
N GLN A 290 8.64 -44.27 0.14
CA GLN A 290 8.84 -44.84 1.48
C GLN A 290 10.17 -44.40 2.12
N ASP A 291 11.21 -44.23 1.31
CA ASP A 291 12.54 -43.80 1.79
C ASP A 291 12.51 -42.34 2.24
N GLU A 292 11.75 -41.50 1.53
CA GLU A 292 11.64 -40.08 1.80
C GLU A 292 10.75 -39.78 3.03
N ASN A 293 9.66 -40.56 3.20
CA ASN A 293 8.82 -40.51 4.39
C ASN A 293 9.58 -40.91 5.67
N ARG A 294 10.44 -41.93 5.57
CA ARG A 294 11.28 -42.37 6.70
C ARG A 294 12.30 -41.29 7.10
N LYS A 295 12.84 -40.55 6.13
CA LYS A 295 13.78 -39.45 6.35
C LYS A 295 13.11 -38.24 7.01
N ARG A 296 11.86 -37.91 6.63
CA ARG A 296 11.06 -36.83 7.25
C ARG A 296 10.68 -37.13 8.69
N LEU A 297 10.26 -38.36 8.99
CA LEU A 297 9.93 -38.78 10.35
C LEU A 297 11.16 -38.66 11.27
N LEU A 298 12.34 -39.07 10.80
CA LEU A 298 13.58 -38.94 11.55
C LEU A 298 13.94 -37.46 11.82
N ASN A 299 13.82 -36.57 10.83
CA ASN A 299 14.09 -35.14 11.03
C ASN A 299 13.12 -34.46 12.01
N LEU A 300 11.85 -34.88 12.03
CA LEU A 300 10.85 -34.39 12.98
C LEU A 300 11.15 -34.85 14.42
N ILE A 301 11.59 -36.11 14.59
CA ILE A 301 12.01 -36.66 15.89
C ILE A 301 13.28 -35.98 16.40
N PHE A 302 14.24 -35.70 15.52
CA PHE A 302 15.48 -35.01 15.91
C PHE A 302 15.25 -33.56 16.35
N ARG A 303 14.32 -32.85 15.70
CA ARG A 303 13.97 -31.46 16.07
C ARG A 303 13.14 -31.38 17.35
N SER A 304 12.27 -32.35 17.62
CA SER A 304 11.47 -32.37 18.85
C SER A 304 12.27 -32.79 20.09
N THR A 305 13.31 -33.61 19.93
CA THR A 305 14.17 -34.05 21.05
C THR A 305 15.31 -33.09 21.40
N THR A 306 15.68 -32.17 20.50
CA THR A 306 16.69 -31.13 20.76
C THR A 306 16.14 -29.86 21.40
N SER A 307 14.82 -29.68 21.43
CA SER A 307 14.16 -28.49 22.00
C SER A 307 13.95 -28.53 23.53
N ASN A 308 14.37 -29.60 24.21
CA ASN A 308 14.20 -29.77 25.67
C ASN A 308 15.51 -29.82 26.47
N ASN A 309 16.64 -29.42 25.88
CA ASN A 309 17.88 -29.21 26.62
C ASN A 309 18.59 -27.95 26.11
N LEU A 310 18.16 -26.79 26.59
CA LEU A 310 18.95 -25.58 26.86
C LEU A 310 18.07 -24.52 27.54
#